data_AF-A0A317NM72-F1
#
_entry.id   AF-A0A317NM72-F1
#
_cell.length_a   1.000
_cell.length_b   1.000
_cell.length_c   1.000
_cell.angle_alpha   90.00
_cell.angle_beta   90.00
_cell.angle_gamma   90.00
#
_symmetry.space_group_name_H-M   'P 1'
#
loop_
_entity.id
_entity.type
_entity.pdbx_description
1 polymer ?
#
loop_
_entity_poly.entity_id
_entity_poly.type
_entity_poly.pdbx_seq_one_letter_code
_entity_poly.pdbx_strand_id
1 'polypeptide(L)'
;MDIRERLICPVNVPYRSDMAQRLESAMLRAGLDSAGLAATVGVDAKTVSRWLSGRVPHRRSRIAVAEALGETEDSLWPQARPDMAAGSPATSEVLAAYAHRADIPNDVWTGLLLNASQQIDLVGYAYPFVFELLPNAAEIIAKKCTAGATARLAFADPECAHAAERDQLEQMQGTLPGRIRNALSMLGPLASTPGCTVGLHRTHLYNSVFRFDDMMLVTPYLVRARGYQHPALLLRRLSAHGIFESYADQFEQIWGTVSRYGPQD
;
A
#
# COMPACT_ATOMS: atom_id res chain seq x y z
N MET A 1 -48.77 14.16 -24.36
CA MET A 1 -48.65 15.53 -23.85
C MET A 1 -47.32 15.60 -23.13
N ASP A 2 -46.43 16.43 -23.66
CA ASP A 2 -44.99 16.53 -23.42
C ASP A 2 -44.71 17.42 -22.21
N ILE A 3 -43.75 17.05 -21.36
CA ILE A 3 -43.12 17.95 -20.39
C ILE A 3 -41.62 17.59 -20.30
N ARG A 4 -40.87 18.14 -21.24
CA ARG A 4 -39.42 18.41 -21.11
C ARG A 4 -39.21 19.80 -20.49
N GLU A 5 -38.01 19.99 -19.93
CA GLU A 5 -37.42 21.21 -19.37
C GLU A 5 -37.78 21.49 -17.89
N ARG A 6 -36.87 21.76 -16.95
CA ARG A 6 -35.56 22.44 -17.02
C ARG A 6 -34.62 21.87 -15.94
N LEU A 7 -33.49 21.27 -16.34
CA LEU A 7 -32.29 21.21 -15.51
C LEU A 7 -31.40 22.37 -15.94
N ILE A 8 -31.25 23.33 -15.02
CA ILE A 8 -30.35 24.46 -15.15
C ILE A 8 -28.93 23.91 -14.98
N CYS A 9 -28.12 23.94 -16.05
CA CYS A 9 -26.69 23.68 -15.98
C CYS A 9 -26.03 24.70 -15.04
N PRO A 10 -25.27 24.28 -14.01
CA PRO A 10 -24.39 25.21 -13.33
C PRO A 10 -23.28 25.65 -14.29
N VAL A 11 -23.00 26.94 -14.23
CA VAL A 11 -21.99 27.66 -15.02
C VAL A 11 -20.63 26.93 -14.92
N ASN A 12 -20.10 26.57 -16.09
CA ASN A 12 -18.79 25.93 -16.23
C ASN A 12 -17.68 26.97 -15.92
N VAL A 13 -17.26 27.07 -14.66
CA VAL A 13 -16.00 27.72 -14.31
C VAL A 13 -14.90 26.78 -14.82
N PRO A 14 -14.02 27.20 -15.74
CA PRO A 14 -12.99 26.31 -16.27
C PRO A 14 -12.05 25.93 -15.13
N TYR A 15 -12.17 24.69 -14.65
CA TYR A 15 -11.23 24.09 -13.71
C TYR A 15 -9.86 24.03 -14.42
N ARG A 16 -8.95 24.95 -14.08
CA ARG A 16 -7.53 24.83 -14.49
C ARG A 16 -7.07 23.45 -14.00
N SER A 17 -6.48 22.66 -14.88
CA SER A 17 -5.98 21.33 -14.53
C SER A 17 -5.06 21.39 -13.31
N ASP A 18 -5.20 20.48 -12.36
CA ASP A 18 -4.36 20.37 -11.15
C ASP A 18 -2.85 20.47 -11.47
N MET A 19 -2.40 19.85 -12.57
CA MET A 19 -1.00 19.93 -13.04
C MET A 19 -0.52 21.34 -13.39
N ALA A 20 -1.39 22.18 -13.98
CA ALA A 20 -1.06 23.56 -14.31
C ALA A 20 -0.85 24.39 -13.04
N GLN A 21 -1.69 24.16 -12.02
CA GLN A 21 -1.56 24.82 -10.71
C GLN A 21 -0.29 24.40 -9.99
N ARG A 22 0.07 23.11 -10.05
CA ARG A 22 1.34 22.58 -9.51
C ARG A 22 2.55 23.21 -10.16
N LEU A 23 2.57 23.27 -11.50
CA LEU A 23 3.65 23.92 -12.26
C LEU A 23 3.75 25.40 -11.93
N GLU A 24 2.63 26.13 -11.88
CA GLU A 24 2.58 27.55 -11.53
C GLU A 24 3.10 27.81 -10.10
N SER A 25 2.71 26.96 -9.15
CA SER A 25 3.18 27.03 -7.77
C SER A 25 4.68 26.72 -7.63
N ALA A 26 5.19 25.72 -8.36
CA ALA A 26 6.61 25.39 -8.39
C ALA A 26 7.46 26.51 -9.02
N MET A 27 6.98 27.09 -10.14
CA MET A 27 7.59 28.26 -10.77
C MET A 27 7.68 29.45 -9.81
N LEU A 28 6.58 29.73 -9.08
CA LEU A 28 6.56 30.80 -8.08
C LEU A 28 7.58 30.55 -6.96
N ARG A 29 7.68 29.32 -6.44
CA ARG A 29 8.67 28.96 -5.40
C ARG A 29 10.11 29.07 -5.90
N ALA A 30 10.35 28.76 -7.16
CA ALA A 30 11.66 28.90 -7.81
C ALA A 30 11.98 30.35 -8.24
N GLY A 31 11.03 31.28 -8.10
CA GLY A 31 11.19 32.67 -8.54
C GLY A 31 11.28 32.83 -10.06
N LEU A 32 10.75 31.88 -10.83
CA LEU A 32 10.78 31.90 -12.29
C LEU A 32 9.42 32.28 -12.86
N ASP A 33 9.40 33.23 -13.78
CA ASP A 33 8.26 33.47 -14.64
C ASP A 33 8.29 32.58 -15.91
N SER A 34 7.30 32.71 -16.79
CA SER A 34 7.23 31.90 -18.01
C SER A 34 8.43 32.10 -18.95
N ALA A 35 9.00 33.31 -19.00
CA ALA A 35 10.14 33.62 -19.84
C ALA A 35 11.44 33.07 -19.23
N GLY A 36 11.60 33.20 -17.91
CA GLY A 36 12.71 32.64 -17.15
C GLY A 36 12.77 31.13 -17.25
N LEU A 37 11.64 30.43 -17.04
CA LEU A 37 11.60 28.98 -17.19
C LEU A 37 11.89 28.55 -18.65
N ALA A 38 11.35 29.27 -19.63
CA ALA A 38 11.59 28.99 -21.04
C ALA A 38 13.08 29.10 -21.40
N ALA A 39 13.76 30.14 -20.91
CA ALA A 39 15.19 30.34 -21.09
C ALA A 39 16.01 29.22 -20.44
N THR A 40 15.70 28.85 -19.20
CA THR A 40 16.41 27.79 -18.46
C THR A 40 16.28 26.42 -19.13
N VAL A 41 15.10 26.10 -19.66
CA VAL A 41 14.80 24.79 -20.26
C VAL A 41 15.13 24.74 -21.77
N GLY A 42 15.44 25.88 -22.39
CA GLY A 42 15.75 25.98 -23.81
C GLY A 42 14.54 25.79 -24.71
N VAL A 43 13.38 26.34 -24.33
CA VAL A 43 12.15 26.33 -25.11
C VAL A 43 11.60 27.75 -25.31
N ASP A 44 10.57 27.91 -26.14
CA ASP A 44 9.89 29.20 -26.31
C ASP A 44 8.88 29.48 -25.19
N ALA A 45 8.73 30.75 -24.78
CA ALA A 45 7.82 31.17 -23.72
C ALA A 45 6.35 30.76 -23.98
N LYS A 46 5.91 30.73 -25.24
CA LYS A 46 4.57 30.24 -25.62
C LYS A 46 4.39 28.76 -25.33
N THR A 47 5.48 27.98 -25.35
CA THR A 47 5.47 26.57 -24.97
C THR A 47 5.18 26.42 -23.48
N VAL A 48 5.80 27.24 -22.64
CA VAL A 48 5.53 27.28 -21.19
C VAL A 48 4.09 27.73 -20.92
N SER A 49 3.59 28.76 -21.63
CA SER A 49 2.18 29.18 -21.49
C SER A 49 1.19 28.07 -21.85
N ARG A 50 1.51 27.20 -22.82
CA ARG A 50 0.70 26.01 -23.15
C ARG A 50 0.72 24.99 -22.02
N TRP A 51 1.84 24.82 -21.32
CA TRP A 51 1.91 23.94 -20.15
C TRP A 51 1.09 24.45 -18.98
N LEU A 52 1.15 25.76 -18.71
CA LEU A 52 0.29 26.44 -17.72
C LEU A 52 -1.19 26.46 -18.11
N SER A 53 -1.50 26.15 -19.37
CA SER A 53 -2.87 25.93 -19.85
C SER A 53 -3.30 24.46 -19.81
N GLY A 54 -2.50 23.58 -19.20
CA GLY A 54 -2.81 22.17 -18.96
C GLY A 54 -2.19 21.17 -19.93
N ARG A 55 -1.39 21.61 -20.91
CA ARG A 55 -0.68 20.68 -21.80
C ARG A 55 0.51 20.04 -21.08
N VAL A 56 0.54 18.72 -21.02
CA VAL A 56 1.69 17.99 -20.45
C VAL A 56 2.90 18.09 -21.40
N PRO A 57 4.10 18.48 -20.92
CA PRO A 57 5.32 18.49 -21.73
C PRO A 57 5.76 17.07 -22.13
N HIS A 58 6.53 16.96 -23.22
CA HIS A 58 7.22 15.71 -23.55
C HIS A 58 8.31 15.39 -22.52
N ARG A 59 8.66 14.10 -22.39
CA ARG A 59 9.59 13.58 -21.36
C ARG A 59 10.86 14.42 -21.20
N ARG A 60 11.55 14.76 -22.28
CA ARG A 60 12.78 15.58 -22.23
C ARG A 60 12.55 16.95 -21.58
N SER A 61 11.45 17.61 -21.91
CA SER A 61 11.09 18.91 -21.33
C SER A 61 10.64 18.79 -19.88
N ARG A 62 9.97 17.69 -19.50
CA ARG A 62 9.57 17.46 -18.11
C ARG A 62 10.78 17.30 -17.20
N ILE A 63 11.77 16.50 -17.61
CA ILE A 63 13.04 16.33 -16.86
C ILE A 63 13.70 17.69 -16.64
N ALA A 64 13.93 18.45 -17.71
CA ALA A 64 14.61 19.73 -17.63
C ALA A 64 13.84 20.79 -16.82
N VAL A 65 12.50 20.79 -16.88
CA VAL A 65 11.67 21.68 -16.03
C VAL A 65 11.73 21.24 -14.56
N ALA A 66 11.65 19.94 -14.29
CA ALA A 66 11.74 19.41 -12.93
C ALA A 66 13.08 19.79 -12.28
N GLU A 67 14.19 19.60 -13.01
CA GLU A 67 15.52 20.04 -12.59
C GLU A 67 15.60 21.56 -12.37
N ALA A 68 15.08 22.36 -13.31
CA ALA A 68 15.08 23.82 -13.20
C ALA A 68 14.29 24.35 -12.00
N LEU A 69 13.25 23.61 -11.57
CA LEU A 69 12.37 23.99 -10.46
C LEU A 69 12.74 23.33 -9.13
N GLY A 70 13.74 22.42 -9.11
CA GLY A 70 14.09 21.65 -7.92
C GLY A 70 12.98 20.69 -7.47
N GLU A 71 12.17 20.21 -8.41
CA GLU A 71 11.02 19.33 -8.20
C GLU A 71 11.24 17.97 -8.87
N THR A 72 10.39 16.99 -8.60
CA THR A 72 10.37 15.71 -9.33
C THR A 72 9.36 15.75 -10.48
N GLU A 73 9.60 14.95 -11.54
CA GLU A 73 8.60 14.79 -12.61
C GLU A 73 7.24 14.33 -12.05
N ASP A 74 7.26 13.46 -11.03
CA ASP A 74 6.06 12.89 -10.41
C ASP A 74 5.30 13.93 -9.58
N SER A 75 5.99 14.92 -8.99
CA SER A 75 5.38 16.05 -8.26
C SER A 75 4.61 16.97 -9.21
N LEU A 76 5.21 17.29 -10.36
CA LEU A 76 4.68 18.23 -11.35
C LEU A 76 3.67 17.60 -12.30
N TRP A 77 3.90 16.36 -12.75
CA TRP A 77 3.02 15.63 -13.67
C TRP A 77 2.86 14.16 -13.26
N PRO A 78 2.11 13.86 -12.19
CA PRO A 78 1.88 12.49 -11.72
C PRO A 78 1.32 11.56 -12.81
N GLN A 79 0.48 12.10 -13.69
CA GLN A 79 -0.19 11.37 -14.78
C GLN A 79 0.71 11.16 -16.02
N ALA A 80 1.88 11.80 -16.07
CA ALA A 80 2.79 11.71 -17.21
C ALA A 80 3.76 10.52 -17.14
N ARG A 81 3.63 9.70 -16.08
CA ARG A 81 4.26 8.40 -15.91
C ARG A 81 3.39 7.34 -16.58
N PRO A 82 3.69 6.93 -17.83
CA PRO A 82 2.93 5.88 -18.47
C PRO A 82 2.97 4.61 -17.64
N ASP A 83 4.06 4.29 -16.92
CA ASP A 83 4.18 3.15 -16.01
C ASP A 83 3.23 3.19 -14.80
N MET A 84 2.65 4.35 -14.47
CA MET A 84 1.69 4.50 -13.37
C MET A 84 0.23 4.59 -13.85
N ALA A 85 -0.02 4.68 -15.16
CA ALA A 85 -1.37 4.70 -15.71
C ALA A 85 -2.08 3.34 -15.54
N ALA A 86 -3.42 3.37 -15.50
CA ALA A 86 -4.22 2.15 -15.47
C ALA A 86 -3.91 1.27 -16.70
N GLY A 87 -3.68 -0.03 -16.46
CA GLY A 87 -3.34 -1.01 -17.51
C GLY A 87 -1.85 -1.09 -17.83
N SER A 88 -1.01 -0.26 -17.22
CA SER A 88 0.45 -0.35 -17.41
C SER A 88 1.08 -1.51 -16.64
N PRO A 89 2.19 -2.09 -17.13
CA PRO A 89 2.86 -3.16 -16.41
C PRO A 89 3.37 -2.69 -15.03
N ALA A 90 2.91 -3.32 -13.96
CA ALA A 90 3.33 -3.04 -12.59
C ALA A 90 4.66 -3.73 -12.20
N THR A 91 5.49 -4.13 -13.17
CA THR A 91 6.73 -4.90 -12.92
C THR A 91 7.69 -4.17 -11.98
N SER A 92 7.76 -2.84 -12.07
CA SER A 92 8.61 -2.00 -11.22
C SER A 92 8.21 -1.97 -9.74
N GLU A 93 7.00 -2.43 -9.39
CA GLU A 93 6.57 -2.59 -8.01
C GLU A 93 7.06 -3.90 -7.40
N VAL A 94 7.38 -4.92 -8.20
CA VAL A 94 7.92 -6.20 -7.72
C VAL A 94 9.42 -6.07 -7.54
N LEU A 95 9.86 -5.94 -6.28
CA LEU A 95 11.27 -5.81 -5.93
C LEU A 95 11.98 -7.17 -5.87
N ALA A 96 11.28 -8.20 -5.41
CA ALA A 96 11.78 -9.55 -5.37
C ALA A 96 10.64 -10.56 -5.42
N ALA A 97 10.92 -11.73 -5.97
CA ALA A 97 10.06 -12.91 -5.91
C ALA A 97 10.86 -14.07 -5.33
N TYR A 98 10.27 -14.73 -4.33
CA TYR A 98 10.87 -15.87 -3.63
C TYR A 98 10.08 -17.13 -3.94
N ALA A 99 10.77 -18.23 -4.25
CA ALA A 99 10.14 -19.52 -4.51
C ALA A 99 9.38 -20.04 -3.29
N HIS A 100 9.92 -19.78 -2.08
CA HIS A 100 9.28 -20.08 -0.81
C HIS A 100 9.40 -18.89 0.15
N ARG A 101 8.39 -18.68 1.00
CA ARG A 101 8.37 -17.63 2.03
C ARG A 101 9.51 -17.83 3.03
N ALA A 102 9.92 -19.07 3.25
CA ALA A 102 11.09 -19.41 4.06
C ALA A 102 12.42 -18.89 3.48
N ASP A 103 12.47 -18.61 2.17
CA ASP A 103 13.68 -18.13 1.50
C ASP A 103 13.86 -16.61 1.66
N ILE A 104 12.88 -15.91 2.23
CA ILE A 104 12.98 -14.47 2.51
C ILE A 104 14.02 -14.29 3.64
N PRO A 105 15.10 -13.52 3.41
CA PRO A 105 16.08 -13.24 4.43
C PRO A 105 15.47 -12.58 5.68
N ASN A 106 15.93 -12.96 6.87
CA ASN A 106 15.42 -12.39 8.12
C ASN A 106 15.64 -10.87 8.22
N ASP A 107 16.74 -10.36 7.67
CA ASP A 107 17.06 -8.93 7.64
C ASP A 107 16.00 -8.12 6.85
N VAL A 108 15.45 -8.68 5.77
CA VAL A 108 14.33 -8.09 5.03
C VAL A 108 13.10 -7.95 5.93
N TRP A 109 12.69 -9.02 6.61
CA TRP A 109 11.56 -8.99 7.53
C TRP A 109 11.77 -8.01 8.70
N THR A 110 12.93 -8.07 9.35
CA THR A 110 13.24 -7.16 10.46
C THR A 110 13.34 -5.71 9.98
N GLY A 111 13.89 -5.47 8.79
CA GLY A 111 14.01 -4.14 8.20
C GLY A 111 12.66 -3.52 7.92
N LEU A 112 11.72 -4.29 7.36
CA LEU A 112 10.34 -3.85 7.14
C LEU A 112 9.66 -3.44 8.47
N LEU A 113 9.75 -4.31 9.48
CA LEU A 113 9.17 -4.03 10.80
C LEU A 113 9.81 -2.80 11.46
N LEU A 114 11.13 -2.69 11.45
CA LEU A 114 11.87 -1.62 12.10
C LEU A 114 11.68 -0.27 11.40
N ASN A 115 11.57 -0.24 10.08
CA ASN A 115 11.43 1.00 9.31
C ASN A 115 9.99 1.53 9.24
N ALA A 116 8.98 0.67 9.42
CA ALA A 116 7.58 1.09 9.39
C ALA A 116 7.28 2.19 10.42
N SER A 117 6.57 3.24 10.02
CA SER A 117 6.35 4.43 10.85
C SER A 117 4.92 4.97 10.81
N GLN A 118 4.14 4.61 9.81
CA GLN A 118 2.77 5.12 9.60
C GLN A 118 1.74 4.01 9.74
N GLN A 119 1.95 2.88 9.05
CA GLN A 119 0.93 1.86 8.88
C GLN A 119 1.54 0.46 8.86
N ILE A 120 0.99 -0.44 9.69
CA ILE A 120 1.32 -1.86 9.72
C ILE A 120 0.03 -2.65 9.56
N ASP A 121 -0.15 -3.33 8.43
CA ASP A 121 -1.35 -4.14 8.17
C ASP A 121 -0.96 -5.58 7.92
N LEU A 122 -1.38 -6.48 8.81
CA LEU A 122 -1.08 -7.91 8.73
C LEU A 122 -2.36 -8.70 8.59
N VAL A 123 -2.47 -9.54 7.56
CA VAL A 123 -3.57 -10.50 7.40
C VAL A 123 -3.05 -11.85 6.93
N GLY A 124 -3.52 -12.90 7.59
CA GLY A 124 -3.17 -14.28 7.32
C GLY A 124 -3.78 -15.19 8.39
N TYR A 125 -3.55 -16.50 8.29
CA TYR A 125 -4.14 -17.42 9.25
C TYR A 125 -3.58 -17.24 10.67
N ALA A 126 -2.26 -17.41 10.85
CA ALA A 126 -1.63 -17.40 12.19
C ALA A 126 -0.39 -16.49 12.30
N TYR A 127 0.52 -16.57 11.32
CA TYR A 127 1.77 -15.77 11.26
C TYR A 127 2.57 -15.50 12.58
N PRO A 128 2.74 -16.49 13.49
CA PRO A 128 3.53 -16.28 14.72
C PRO A 128 4.98 -15.87 14.42
N PHE A 129 5.51 -16.32 13.27
CA PHE A 129 6.86 -16.01 12.82
C PHE A 129 7.17 -14.51 12.76
N VAL A 130 6.18 -13.63 12.54
CA VAL A 130 6.37 -12.17 12.53
C VAL A 130 6.77 -11.67 13.93
N PHE A 131 6.18 -12.25 14.97
CA PHE A 131 6.48 -11.90 16.36
C PHE A 131 7.73 -12.62 16.89
N GLU A 132 8.22 -13.63 16.16
CA GLU A 132 9.46 -14.36 16.47
C GLU A 132 10.71 -13.73 15.80
N LEU A 133 10.53 -12.77 14.89
CA LEU A 133 11.62 -12.09 14.18
C LEU A 133 12.62 -11.41 15.15
N LEU A 134 12.09 -10.81 16.22
CA LEU A 134 12.84 -10.11 17.25
C LEU A 134 12.24 -10.47 18.61
N PRO A 135 13.04 -10.62 19.68
CA PRO A 135 12.53 -10.93 21.02
C PRO A 135 11.47 -9.94 21.53
N ASN A 136 11.50 -8.70 21.04
CA ASN A 136 10.62 -7.60 21.41
C ASN A 136 9.76 -7.09 20.24
N ALA A 137 9.47 -7.92 19.23
CA ALA A 137 8.71 -7.51 18.04
C ALA A 137 7.35 -6.87 18.39
N ALA A 138 6.58 -7.48 19.30
CA ALA A 138 5.29 -6.92 19.74
C ALA A 138 5.44 -5.56 20.45
N GLU A 139 6.48 -5.41 21.28
CA GLU A 139 6.79 -4.14 21.95
C GLU A 139 7.22 -3.05 20.96
N ILE A 140 7.93 -3.41 19.90
CA ILE A 140 8.33 -2.49 18.83
C ILE A 140 7.09 -1.94 18.12
N ILE A 141 6.13 -2.81 17.77
CA ILE A 141 4.87 -2.39 17.16
C ILE A 141 4.10 -1.49 18.15
N ALA A 142 4.02 -1.88 19.43
CA ALA A 142 3.32 -1.10 20.44
C ALA A 142 3.93 0.31 20.58
N LYS A 143 5.27 0.42 20.62
CA LYS A 143 5.98 1.71 20.65
C LYS A 143 5.67 2.57 19.42
N LYS A 144 5.62 1.97 18.23
CA LYS A 144 5.23 2.67 16.99
C LYS A 144 3.81 3.18 17.07
N CYS A 145 2.87 2.39 17.58
CA CYS A 145 1.49 2.81 17.79
C CYS A 145 1.39 3.98 18.77
N THR A 146 2.12 3.94 19.89
CA THR A 146 2.17 5.06 20.84
C THR A 146 2.79 6.33 20.24
N ALA A 147 3.64 6.18 19.21
CA ALA A 147 4.23 7.29 18.46
C ALA A 147 3.33 7.81 17.31
N GLY A 148 2.12 7.24 17.13
CA GLY A 148 1.13 7.69 16.14
C GLY A 148 0.93 6.75 14.94
N ALA A 149 1.68 5.65 14.84
CA ALA A 149 1.44 4.66 13.79
C ALA A 149 0.12 3.90 14.01
N THR A 150 -0.50 3.43 12.93
CA THR A 150 -1.66 2.53 12.99
C THR A 150 -1.24 1.11 12.71
N ALA A 151 -1.60 0.16 13.57
CA ALA A 151 -1.42 -1.27 13.35
C ALA A 151 -2.78 -1.99 13.28
N ARG A 152 -2.97 -2.82 12.25
CA ARG A 152 -4.17 -3.62 12.02
C ARG A 152 -3.77 -5.08 11.82
N LEU A 153 -4.10 -5.91 12.79
CA LEU A 153 -3.68 -7.32 12.84
C LEU A 153 -4.91 -8.22 12.70
N ALA A 154 -5.11 -8.81 11.52
CA ALA A 154 -6.21 -9.73 11.24
C ALA A 154 -5.70 -11.17 11.26
N PHE A 155 -6.14 -11.96 12.24
CA PHE A 155 -5.88 -13.40 12.33
C PHE A 155 -7.09 -14.17 11.83
N ALA A 156 -6.91 -15.42 11.39
CA ALA A 156 -8.08 -16.27 11.17
C ALA A 156 -8.74 -16.56 12.52
N ASP A 157 -10.08 -16.61 12.53
CA ASP A 157 -10.82 -17.14 13.67
C ASP A 157 -10.51 -18.64 13.81
N PRO A 158 -9.93 -19.09 14.94
CA PRO A 158 -9.53 -20.48 15.12
C PRO A 158 -10.72 -21.45 15.11
N GLU A 159 -11.94 -20.95 15.33
CA GLU A 159 -13.17 -21.75 15.39
C GLU A 159 -13.98 -21.65 14.08
N CYS A 160 -13.45 -21.02 13.02
CA CYS A 160 -14.14 -20.96 11.74
C CYS A 160 -13.88 -22.16 10.83
N ALA A 161 -14.88 -22.52 10.03
CA ALA A 161 -14.78 -23.63 9.07
C ALA A 161 -13.58 -23.48 8.12
N HIS A 162 -13.28 -22.25 7.67
CA HIS A 162 -12.17 -22.00 6.76
C HIS A 162 -10.78 -22.18 7.39
N ALA A 163 -10.64 -22.06 8.72
CA ALA A 163 -9.41 -22.44 9.40
C ALA A 163 -9.25 -23.97 9.41
N ALA A 164 -10.32 -24.73 9.63
CA ALA A 164 -10.30 -26.19 9.55
C ALA A 164 -10.05 -26.71 8.13
N GLU A 165 -10.70 -26.12 7.12
CA GLU A 165 -10.46 -26.43 5.70
C GLU A 165 -8.99 -26.18 5.33
N ARG A 166 -8.43 -25.05 5.78
CA ARG A 166 -7.04 -24.71 5.52
C ARG A 166 -6.08 -25.70 6.18
N ASP A 167 -6.33 -26.08 7.42
CA ASP A 167 -5.56 -27.10 8.13
C ASP A 167 -5.51 -28.41 7.34
N GLN A 168 -6.67 -28.86 6.87
CA GLN A 168 -6.80 -30.08 6.08
C GLN A 168 -6.02 -29.97 4.76
N LEU A 169 -6.15 -28.84 4.05
CA LEU A 169 -5.42 -28.57 2.82
C LEU A 169 -3.92 -28.58 3.04
N GLU A 170 -3.41 -27.95 4.11
CA GLU A 170 -1.98 -27.92 4.46
C GLU A 170 -1.48 -29.20 5.17
N GLN A 171 -2.35 -30.19 5.38
CA GLN A 171 -2.06 -31.47 6.04
C GLN A 171 -1.45 -31.25 7.44
N MET A 172 -2.11 -30.39 8.21
CA MET A 172 -1.64 -29.93 9.51
C MET A 172 -2.22 -30.73 10.68
N GLN A 173 -3.12 -31.69 10.42
CA GLN A 173 -3.65 -32.63 11.42
C GLN A 173 -4.30 -31.94 12.65
N GLY A 174 -5.04 -30.86 12.40
CA GLY A 174 -5.77 -30.09 13.40
C GLY A 174 -4.92 -29.09 14.21
N THR A 175 -3.67 -28.84 13.81
CA THR A 175 -2.76 -27.96 14.57
C THR A 175 -2.93 -26.48 14.28
N LEU A 176 -3.56 -26.09 13.17
CA LEU A 176 -3.68 -24.69 12.77
C LEU A 176 -4.45 -23.83 13.79
N PRO A 177 -5.62 -24.23 14.33
CA PRO A 177 -6.29 -23.46 15.39
C PRO A 177 -5.40 -23.21 16.62
N GLY A 178 -4.60 -24.20 17.01
CA GLY A 178 -3.62 -24.06 18.08
C GLY A 178 -2.52 -23.05 17.75
N ARG A 179 -2.02 -23.04 16.50
CA ARG A 179 -1.02 -22.07 16.04
C ARG A 179 -1.57 -20.64 15.97
N ILE A 180 -2.84 -20.48 15.62
CA ILE A 180 -3.54 -19.19 15.67
C ILE A 180 -3.59 -18.68 17.11
N ARG A 181 -4.07 -19.51 18.04
CA ARG A 181 -4.10 -19.17 19.48
C ARG A 181 -2.71 -18.84 20.03
N ASN A 182 -1.68 -19.58 19.62
CA ASN A 182 -0.30 -19.29 19.99
C ASN A 182 0.10 -17.88 19.53
N ALA A 183 -0.11 -17.54 18.25
CA ALA A 183 0.24 -16.21 17.74
C ALA A 183 -0.51 -15.08 18.45
N LEU A 184 -1.80 -15.27 18.74
CA LEU A 184 -2.59 -14.30 19.50
C LEU A 184 -2.03 -14.10 20.92
N SER A 185 -1.58 -15.18 21.58
CA SER A 185 -0.98 -15.09 22.93
C SER A 185 0.35 -14.31 22.95
N MET A 186 1.07 -14.25 21.83
CA MET A 186 2.33 -13.51 21.70
C MET A 186 2.14 -11.99 21.64
N LEU A 187 0.92 -11.51 21.40
CA LEU A 187 0.65 -10.08 21.30
C LEU A 187 0.86 -9.36 22.64
N GLY A 188 0.55 -10.03 23.77
CA GLY A 188 0.68 -9.44 25.10
C GLY A 188 0.02 -8.04 25.17
N PRO A 189 0.74 -6.99 25.66
CA PRO A 189 0.21 -5.63 25.74
C PRO A 189 -0.16 -4.99 24.39
N LEU A 190 0.38 -5.48 23.26
CA LEU A 190 0.09 -4.93 21.94
C LEU A 190 -1.41 -4.99 21.63
N ALA A 191 -2.09 -6.07 22.05
CA ALA A 191 -3.52 -6.27 21.80
C ALA A 191 -4.41 -5.15 22.38
N SER A 192 -3.94 -4.47 23.43
CA SER A 192 -4.64 -3.36 24.10
C SER A 192 -3.99 -2.00 23.85
N THR A 193 -2.94 -1.91 23.01
CA THR A 193 -2.20 -0.67 22.79
C THR A 193 -3.02 0.30 21.91
N PRO A 194 -3.22 1.57 22.31
CA PRO A 194 -3.85 2.57 21.46
C PRO A 194 -3.13 2.70 20.12
N GLY A 195 -3.87 2.73 19.01
CA GLY A 195 -3.32 2.70 17.65
C GLY A 195 -3.12 1.29 17.09
N CYS A 196 -3.24 0.23 17.89
CA CYS A 196 -3.29 -1.15 17.42
C CYS A 196 -4.71 -1.70 17.52
N THR A 197 -5.21 -2.29 16.43
CA THR A 197 -6.45 -3.04 16.40
C THR A 197 -6.14 -4.49 16.02
N VAL A 198 -6.62 -5.41 16.83
CA VAL A 198 -6.54 -6.85 16.56
C VAL A 198 -7.93 -7.36 16.25
N GLY A 199 -8.04 -8.26 15.28
CA GLY A 199 -9.30 -8.89 14.99
C GLY A 199 -9.19 -10.24 14.33
N LEU A 200 -10.33 -10.93 14.28
CA LEU A 200 -10.51 -12.25 13.72
C LEU A 200 -11.30 -12.15 12.41
N HIS A 201 -10.77 -12.70 11.33
CA HIS A 201 -11.50 -12.86 10.08
C HIS A 201 -11.99 -14.30 9.92
N ARG A 202 -13.13 -14.46 9.25
CA ARG A 202 -13.66 -15.75 8.81
C ARG A 202 -13.59 -15.91 7.29
N THR A 203 -12.77 -15.11 6.61
CA THR A 203 -12.62 -15.14 5.15
C THR A 203 -11.74 -16.30 4.70
N HIS A 204 -12.14 -16.98 3.61
CA HIS A 204 -11.29 -17.92 2.90
C HIS A 204 -10.20 -17.15 2.14
N LEU A 205 -8.95 -17.25 2.59
CA LEU A 205 -7.84 -16.49 2.01
C LEU A 205 -7.19 -17.20 0.81
N TYR A 206 -6.87 -16.44 -0.23
CA TYR A 206 -6.05 -16.90 -1.37
C TYR A 206 -4.56 -16.53 -1.22
N ASN A 207 -4.28 -15.59 -0.32
CA ASN A 207 -2.95 -15.08 -0.02
C ASN A 207 -2.95 -14.48 1.40
N SER A 208 -1.76 -14.31 1.97
CA SER A 208 -1.55 -13.38 3.09
C SER A 208 -0.88 -12.09 2.61
N VAL A 209 -1.09 -11.02 3.37
CA VAL A 209 -0.52 -9.69 3.14
C VAL A 209 0.13 -9.19 4.43
N PHE A 210 1.36 -8.72 4.33
CA PHE A 210 2.12 -8.09 5.41
C PHE A 210 2.64 -6.75 4.92
N ARG A 211 1.90 -5.67 5.20
CA ARG A 211 2.21 -4.31 4.78
C ARG A 211 2.93 -3.55 5.89
N PHE A 212 3.93 -2.79 5.49
CA PHE A 212 4.74 -1.90 6.30
C PHE A 212 4.91 -0.60 5.50
N ASP A 213 4.10 0.41 5.81
CA ASP A 213 3.99 1.68 5.06
C ASP A 213 3.73 1.44 3.56
N ASP A 214 4.70 1.78 2.71
CA ASP A 214 4.68 1.65 1.25
C ASP A 214 5.41 0.39 0.75
N MET A 215 5.72 -0.54 1.66
CA MET A 215 6.32 -1.84 1.36
C MET A 215 5.38 -2.97 1.78
N MET A 216 5.36 -4.06 1.02
CA MET A 216 4.42 -5.16 1.28
C MET A 216 5.04 -6.50 0.90
N LEU A 217 4.86 -7.50 1.77
CA LEU A 217 5.07 -8.90 1.43
C LEU A 217 3.72 -9.57 1.19
N VAL A 218 3.56 -10.18 0.02
CA VAL A 218 2.37 -10.95 -0.34
C VAL A 218 2.75 -12.39 -0.55
N THR A 219 2.00 -13.31 0.03
CA THR A 219 2.24 -14.76 -0.09
C THR A 219 1.02 -15.43 -0.71
N PRO A 220 0.99 -15.65 -2.03
CA PRO A 220 -0.04 -16.47 -2.68
C PRO A 220 0.03 -17.91 -2.21
N TYR A 221 -1.14 -18.54 -2.01
CA TYR A 221 -1.18 -19.89 -1.47
C TYR A 221 -1.18 -20.97 -2.55
N LEU A 222 -0.25 -21.91 -2.41
CA LEU A 222 -0.22 -23.16 -3.16
C LEU A 222 -1.08 -24.22 -2.46
N VAL A 223 -1.83 -24.98 -3.24
CA VAL A 223 -2.61 -26.13 -2.75
C VAL A 223 -1.64 -27.18 -2.17
N ARG A 224 -1.96 -27.70 -0.98
CA ARG A 224 -1.17 -28.74 -0.26
C ARG A 224 0.27 -28.35 0.11
N ALA A 225 0.62 -27.07 0.03
CA ALA A 225 1.85 -26.54 0.58
C ALA A 225 1.61 -25.99 1.99
N ARG A 226 2.58 -26.12 2.88
CA ARG A 226 2.54 -25.48 4.21
C ARG A 226 2.90 -24.01 4.11
N GLY A 227 2.50 -23.25 5.13
CA GLY A 227 2.75 -21.81 5.22
C GLY A 227 4.18 -21.32 4.89
N TYR A 228 5.24 -22.11 5.07
CA TYR A 228 6.63 -21.73 4.74
C TYR A 228 7.03 -22.02 3.28
N GLN A 229 6.29 -22.91 2.60
CA GLN A 229 6.56 -23.38 1.24
C GLN A 229 5.86 -22.54 0.16
N HIS A 230 4.94 -21.65 0.54
CA HIS A 230 4.28 -20.76 -0.41
C HIS A 230 5.26 -19.74 -0.99
N PRO A 231 5.14 -19.34 -2.27
CA PRO A 231 5.94 -18.26 -2.83
C PRO A 231 5.61 -16.92 -2.18
N ALA A 232 6.51 -15.96 -2.32
CA ALA A 232 6.28 -14.62 -1.81
C ALA A 232 6.79 -13.55 -2.78
N LEU A 233 6.10 -12.40 -2.81
CA LEU A 233 6.50 -11.21 -3.53
C LEU A 233 6.80 -10.10 -2.53
N LEU A 234 7.95 -9.45 -2.67
CA LEU A 234 8.23 -8.17 -2.03
C LEU A 234 7.85 -7.04 -2.99
N LEU A 235 6.92 -6.22 -2.55
CA LEU A 235 6.34 -5.13 -3.32
C LEU A 235 6.70 -3.78 -2.71
N ARG A 236 6.81 -2.76 -3.56
CA ARG A 236 6.75 -1.35 -3.17
C ARG A 236 5.55 -0.69 -3.84
N ARG A 237 4.99 0.32 -3.18
CA ARG A 237 3.96 1.18 -3.76
C ARG A 237 4.58 2.16 -4.75
N LEU A 238 4.08 2.20 -5.98
CA LEU A 238 4.43 3.24 -6.96
C LEU A 238 3.18 3.88 -7.54
N SER A 239 2.14 3.10 -7.87
CA SER A 239 0.94 3.59 -8.54
C SER A 239 -0.34 3.23 -7.77
N ALA A 240 -1.31 4.15 -7.83
CA ALA A 240 -2.70 3.95 -7.40
C ALA A 240 -3.43 2.81 -8.16
N HIS A 241 -2.84 2.32 -9.25
CA HIS A 241 -3.37 1.24 -10.09
C HIS A 241 -2.43 0.01 -10.12
N GLY A 242 -1.43 -0.01 -9.23
CA GLY A 242 -0.39 -1.02 -9.16
C GLY A 242 -0.86 -2.32 -8.50
N ILE A 243 0.06 -3.29 -8.46
CA ILE A 243 -0.15 -4.56 -7.77
C ILE A 243 -0.19 -4.35 -6.25
N PHE A 244 0.58 -3.39 -5.73
CA PHE A 244 0.55 -3.03 -4.32
C PHE A 244 -0.87 -2.62 -3.89
N GLU A 245 -1.48 -1.68 -4.62
CA GLU A 245 -2.82 -1.17 -4.28
C GLU A 245 -3.90 -2.23 -4.46
N SER A 246 -3.75 -3.11 -5.45
CA SER A 246 -4.67 -4.24 -5.62
C SER A 246 -4.73 -5.14 -4.36
N TYR A 247 -3.59 -5.38 -3.72
CA TYR A 247 -3.54 -6.14 -2.46
C TYR A 247 -3.89 -5.29 -1.23
N ALA A 248 -3.62 -3.99 -1.25
CA ALA A 248 -4.08 -3.07 -0.20
C ALA A 248 -5.61 -2.98 -0.18
N ASP A 249 -6.25 -2.86 -1.34
CA ASP A 249 -7.71 -2.89 -1.48
C ASP A 249 -8.28 -4.21 -0.99
N GLN A 250 -7.66 -5.34 -1.34
CA GLN A 250 -8.06 -6.66 -0.82
C GLN A 250 -7.97 -6.71 0.71
N PHE A 251 -6.91 -6.14 1.30
CA PHE A 251 -6.80 -6.03 2.75
C PHE A 251 -7.99 -5.27 3.33
N GLU A 252 -8.36 -4.12 2.77
CA GLU A 252 -9.52 -3.34 3.25
C GLU A 252 -10.83 -4.14 3.17
N GLN A 253 -11.06 -4.87 2.08
CA GLN A 253 -12.24 -5.72 1.94
C GLN A 253 -12.29 -6.81 3.02
N ILE A 254 -11.15 -7.44 3.34
CA ILE A 254 -11.08 -8.43 4.42
C ILE A 254 -11.28 -7.74 5.77
N TRP A 255 -10.60 -6.61 6.00
CA TRP A 255 -10.64 -5.86 7.24
C TRP A 255 -12.05 -5.40 7.59
N GLY A 256 -12.86 -5.00 6.60
CA GLY A 256 -14.27 -4.66 6.80
C GLY A 256 -15.14 -5.81 7.32
N THR A 257 -14.67 -7.05 7.27
CA THR A 257 -15.36 -8.25 7.79
C THR A 257 -14.82 -8.74 9.13
N VAL A 258 -13.74 -8.13 9.62
CA VAL A 258 -13.05 -8.56 10.84
C VAL A 258 -13.88 -8.25 12.08
N SER A 259 -14.08 -9.25 12.94
CA SER A 259 -14.61 -9.04 14.28
C SER A 259 -13.47 -8.69 15.24
N ARG A 260 -13.73 -7.80 16.21
CA ARG A 260 -12.70 -7.36 17.15
C ARG A 260 -12.23 -8.54 18.01
N TYR A 261 -10.91 -8.70 18.12
CA TYR A 261 -10.27 -9.60 19.06
C TYR A 261 -10.05 -8.85 20.38
N GLY A 262 -10.55 -9.41 21.48
CA GLY A 262 -10.46 -8.86 22.83
C GLY A 262 -10.97 -9.90 23.81
N PRO A 263 -10.74 -9.73 25.13
CA PRO A 263 -11.26 -10.66 26.11
C PRO A 263 -12.78 -10.76 25.94
N GLN A 264 -13.27 -11.98 25.67
CA GLN A 264 -14.65 -12.29 26.00
C GLN A 264 -14.72 -12.24 27.52
N ASP A 265 -15.65 -11.45 28.06
CA ASP A 265 -16.01 -11.48 29.48
C ASP A 265 -16.29 -12.92 29.96
#